data_AF-Q483L0-F1
#
_entry.id   AF-Q483L0-F1
#
_cell.length_a   1.000
_cell.length_b   1.000
_cell.length_c   1.000
_cell.angle_alpha   90.00
_cell.angle_beta   90.00
_cell.angle_gamma   90.00
#
_symmetry.space_group_name_H-M   'P 1'
#
loop_
_entity.id
_entity.type
_entity.pdbx_description
1 polymer ?
#
loop_
_entity_poly.entity_id
_entity_poly.type
_entity_poly.pdbx_seq_one_letter_code
_entity_poly.pdbx_strand_id
1 'polypeptide(L)'
;MKYMKKMISISVLALTTFASQAEELSSTISFTNDYRFRGLSQTAGDAAVQGSIDLAFENGVFVGVWGSNVDFGPTENASLEVDYYVGYGGNINDQITYDATLFYFQYPGYNGVDIDYLELDLGLHYKGISLLYAVSNDWVNSGESAQYLSVDYSYPITEDISLDLHAGYTYGEYWDGIRDFNDYKDYSIGLSGQVYGLDLSAAYIATSMESGDEVDTGAFRNDDTVQLTISRSF
;
A
#
# COMPACT_ATOMS: atom_id res chain seq x y z
N MET A 1 13.52 -44.59 41.55
CA MET A 1 13.00 -44.13 40.25
C MET A 1 13.63 -42.77 40.00
N LYS A 2 14.71 -42.55 39.25
CA LYS A 2 15.14 -42.97 37.91
C LYS A 2 14.16 -42.55 36.79
N TYR A 3 14.70 -41.70 35.90
CA TYR A 3 14.25 -41.26 34.57
C TYR A 3 13.23 -40.09 34.56
N MET A 4 13.36 -39.02 33.76
CA MET A 4 14.32 -38.70 32.70
C MET A 4 14.21 -37.20 32.35
N LYS A 5 15.35 -36.56 32.10
CA LYS A 5 15.46 -35.20 31.54
C LYS A 5 15.00 -35.22 30.07
N LYS A 6 14.12 -34.30 29.67
CA LYS A 6 14.02 -33.84 28.27
C LYS A 6 14.66 -32.45 28.20
N MET A 7 15.96 -32.41 27.92
CA MET A 7 16.60 -31.21 27.38
C MET A 7 16.11 -31.07 25.94
N ILE A 8 15.31 -30.06 25.67
CA ILE A 8 15.10 -29.58 24.30
C ILE A 8 16.38 -28.83 23.96
N SER A 9 17.23 -29.44 23.14
CA SER A 9 18.34 -28.75 22.48
C SER A 9 17.72 -27.68 21.58
N ILE A 10 17.87 -26.41 21.96
CA ILE A 10 17.75 -25.30 21.03
C ILE A 10 18.95 -25.44 20.10
N SER A 11 18.71 -26.03 18.94
CA SER A 11 19.64 -25.95 17.82
C SER A 11 19.69 -24.48 17.43
N VAL A 12 20.76 -23.78 17.82
CA VAL A 12 21.13 -22.50 17.24
C VAL A 12 21.32 -22.75 15.75
N LEU A 13 20.31 -22.37 14.96
CA LEU A 13 20.46 -22.27 13.53
C LEU A 13 21.50 -21.17 13.31
N ALA A 14 22.68 -21.57 12.83
CA ALA A 14 23.74 -20.64 12.50
C ALA A 14 23.17 -19.61 11.52
N LEU A 15 23.01 -18.36 11.97
CA LEU A 15 22.79 -17.21 11.11
C LEU A 15 24.05 -17.09 10.25
N THR A 16 24.00 -17.66 9.05
CA THR A 16 24.89 -17.24 7.98
C THR A 16 24.58 -15.78 7.72
N THR A 17 25.49 -14.90 8.16
CA THR A 17 25.48 -13.49 7.80
C THR A 17 25.63 -13.41 6.29
N PHE A 18 24.52 -13.34 5.56
CA PHE A 18 24.53 -12.74 4.25
C PHE A 18 24.84 -11.27 4.49
N ALA A 19 26.11 -10.90 4.33
CA ALA A 19 26.47 -9.49 4.15
C ALA A 19 25.89 -9.07 2.80
N SER A 20 24.59 -8.80 2.79
CA SER A 20 23.91 -8.18 1.67
C SER A 20 24.24 -6.70 1.81
N GLN A 21 25.06 -6.18 0.91
CA GLN A 21 25.35 -4.76 0.86
C GLN A 21 24.12 -4.08 0.21
N ALA A 22 23.56 -3.06 0.86
CA ALA A 22 22.55 -2.24 0.21
C ALA A 22 23.18 -1.58 -1.02
N GLU A 23 22.56 -1.79 -2.18
CA GLU A 23 23.02 -1.29 -3.48
C GLU A 23 22.48 0.12 -3.71
N GLU A 24 21.23 0.34 -3.32
CA GLU A 24 20.51 1.57 -3.58
C GLU A 24 19.75 2.01 -2.32
N LEU A 25 20.03 3.24 -1.89
CA LEU A 25 19.23 3.97 -0.92
C LEU A 25 18.49 5.04 -1.72
N SER A 26 17.17 5.01 -1.66
CA SER A 26 16.32 6.04 -2.24
C SER A 26 15.35 6.59 -1.20
N SER A 27 14.85 7.79 -1.45
CA SER A 27 13.79 8.38 -0.64
C SER A 27 12.85 9.20 -1.49
N THR A 28 11.58 9.22 -1.13
CA THR A 28 10.56 10.00 -1.84
C THR A 28 9.81 10.90 -0.87
N ILE A 29 9.48 12.11 -1.31
CA ILE A 29 8.55 13.00 -0.61
C ILE A 29 7.46 13.41 -1.59
N SER A 30 6.21 13.30 -1.15
CA SER A 30 5.02 13.61 -1.94
C SER A 30 4.08 14.53 -1.18
N PHE A 31 3.37 15.36 -1.94
CA PHE A 31 2.20 16.09 -1.48
C PHE A 31 1.01 15.74 -2.38
N THR A 32 -0.10 15.34 -1.77
CA THR A 32 -1.38 15.09 -2.46
C THR A 32 -2.47 15.94 -1.83
N ASN A 33 -3.48 16.35 -2.61
CA ASN A 33 -4.66 17.03 -2.07
C ASN A 33 -5.60 16.09 -1.29
N ASP A 34 -5.48 14.77 -1.46
CA ASP A 34 -6.27 13.75 -0.77
C ASP A 34 -5.51 12.41 -0.83
N TYR A 35 -5.18 11.80 0.30
CA TYR A 35 -4.59 10.46 0.32
C TYR A 35 -5.72 9.43 0.17
N ARG A 36 -5.74 8.73 -0.98
CA ARG A 36 -6.73 7.69 -1.29
C ARG A 36 -6.06 6.32 -1.30
N PHE A 37 -6.57 5.39 -0.49
CA PHE A 37 -6.16 4.00 -0.45
C PHE A 37 -7.32 3.13 -0.93
N ARG A 38 -7.14 2.43 -2.06
CA ARG A 38 -8.18 1.62 -2.73
C ARG A 38 -9.49 2.41 -2.94
N GLY A 39 -9.37 3.65 -3.40
CA GLY A 39 -10.49 4.59 -3.59
C GLY A 39 -11.00 5.31 -2.34
N LEU A 40 -10.65 4.87 -1.13
CA LEU A 40 -11.11 5.45 0.13
C LEU A 40 -10.15 6.51 0.67
N SER A 41 -10.67 7.68 1.04
CA SER A 41 -9.86 8.76 1.61
C SER A 41 -9.37 8.39 3.01
N GLN A 42 -8.06 8.43 3.20
CA GLN A 42 -7.40 8.26 4.48
C GLN A 42 -7.19 9.60 5.19
N THR A 43 -7.45 10.74 4.54
CA THR A 43 -7.29 12.09 5.10
C THR A 43 -8.59 12.89 5.10
N ALA A 44 -9.74 12.22 4.99
CA ALA A 44 -11.05 12.86 4.99
C ALA A 44 -11.26 13.95 3.91
N GLY A 45 -10.53 13.86 2.79
CA GLY A 45 -10.51 14.85 1.72
C GLY A 45 -9.54 16.02 1.94
N ASP A 46 -8.75 16.01 3.01
CA ASP A 46 -7.69 16.98 3.27
C ASP A 46 -6.36 16.54 2.66
N ALA A 47 -5.44 17.50 2.51
CA ALA A 47 -4.13 17.25 1.92
C ALA A 47 -3.26 16.33 2.78
N ALA A 48 -2.41 15.56 2.12
CA ALA A 48 -1.45 14.67 2.75
C ALA A 48 -0.01 14.99 2.33
N VAL A 49 0.90 14.89 3.28
CA VAL A 49 2.35 14.79 3.04
C VAL A 49 2.76 13.36 3.30
N GLN A 50 3.37 12.76 2.30
CA GLN A 50 3.77 11.36 2.32
C GLN A 50 5.28 11.27 2.07
N GLY A 51 5.92 10.24 2.60
CA GLY A 51 7.31 9.98 2.26
C GLY A 51 7.76 8.56 2.55
N SER A 52 8.83 8.17 1.86
CA SER A 52 9.46 6.86 2.01
C SER A 52 10.97 6.94 2.13
N ILE A 53 11.55 5.93 2.76
CA ILE A 53 12.97 5.60 2.69
C ILE A 53 13.09 4.13 2.35
N ASP A 54 13.83 3.83 1.29
CA ASP A 54 13.89 2.53 0.65
C ASP A 54 15.34 2.05 0.54
N LEU A 55 15.58 0.78 0.88
CA LEU A 55 16.87 0.12 0.75
C LEU A 55 16.70 -1.15 -0.08
N ALA A 56 17.33 -1.15 -1.27
CA ALA A 56 17.37 -2.31 -2.15
C ALA A 56 18.74 -3.00 -2.12
N PHE A 57 18.73 -4.32 -2.26
CA PHE A 57 19.91 -5.17 -2.23
C PHE A 57 20.07 -5.93 -3.56
N GLU A 58 21.32 -6.21 -3.97
CA GLU A 58 21.65 -6.88 -5.24
C GLU A 58 20.95 -8.25 -5.44
N ASN A 59 20.56 -8.90 -4.33
CA ASN A 59 19.90 -10.20 -4.37
C ASN A 59 18.38 -10.12 -4.57
N GLY A 60 17.82 -8.91 -4.80
CA GLY A 60 16.40 -8.68 -5.00
C GLY A 60 15.61 -8.43 -3.71
N VAL A 61 16.23 -8.56 -2.54
CA VAL A 61 15.59 -8.15 -1.28
C VAL A 61 15.49 -6.62 -1.25
N PHE A 62 14.40 -6.10 -0.71
CA PHE A 62 14.28 -4.71 -0.35
C PHE A 62 13.57 -4.55 0.99
N VAL A 63 13.85 -3.45 1.67
CA VAL A 63 13.16 -3.04 2.90
C VAL A 63 12.92 -1.54 2.85
N GLY A 64 11.87 -1.08 3.51
CA GLY A 64 11.62 0.34 3.60
C GLY A 64 10.63 0.70 4.68
N VAL A 65 10.45 2.01 4.80
CA VAL A 65 9.45 2.62 5.65
C VAL A 65 8.75 3.71 4.84
N TRP A 66 7.43 3.75 4.95
CA TRP A 66 6.59 4.80 4.39
C TRP A 66 5.76 5.43 5.51
N GLY A 67 5.34 6.68 5.34
CA GLY A 67 4.38 7.28 6.24
C GLY A 67 3.65 8.48 5.66
N SER A 68 2.49 8.78 6.25
CA SER A 68 1.61 9.88 5.87
C SER A 68 0.79 10.38 7.06
N ASN A 69 0.33 11.63 7.00
CA ASN A 69 -0.80 12.01 7.83
C ASN A 69 -2.09 11.32 7.36
N VAL A 70 -2.98 11.04 8.31
CA VAL A 70 -4.31 10.46 8.11
C VAL A 70 -5.35 11.19 8.98
N ASP A 71 -6.63 11.00 8.68
CA ASP A 71 -7.78 11.45 9.47
C ASP A 71 -8.91 10.42 9.38
N PHE A 72 -9.07 9.63 10.45
CA PHE A 72 -10.14 8.63 10.59
C PHE A 72 -11.33 9.15 11.42
N GLY A 73 -11.40 10.46 11.62
CA GLY A 73 -12.50 11.13 12.28
C GLY A 73 -12.16 11.60 13.70
N PRO A 74 -13.02 12.46 14.28
CA PRO A 74 -12.71 13.22 15.48
C PRO A 74 -12.60 12.38 16.76
N THR A 75 -13.13 11.15 16.76
CA THR A 75 -13.10 10.24 17.92
C THR A 75 -11.89 9.32 17.92
N GLU A 76 -11.30 9.07 16.75
CA GLU A 76 -10.27 8.05 16.57
C GLU A 76 -8.86 8.57 16.84
N ASN A 77 -8.61 9.87 16.65
CA ASN A 77 -7.29 10.51 16.81
C ASN A 77 -6.17 9.86 15.96
N ALA A 78 -6.54 9.22 14.85
CA ALA A 78 -5.61 8.81 13.81
C ALA A 78 -5.04 10.07 13.17
N SER A 79 -3.73 10.25 13.25
CA SER A 79 -3.04 11.42 12.65
C SER A 79 -1.79 11.06 11.86
N LEU A 80 -1.34 9.81 11.99
CA LEU A 80 -0.14 9.29 11.36
C LEU A 80 -0.35 7.81 11.03
N GLU A 81 0.01 7.45 9.82
CA GLU A 81 0.21 6.08 9.35
C GLU A 81 1.70 5.89 9.10
N VAL A 82 2.25 4.77 9.56
CA VAL A 82 3.63 4.35 9.32
C VAL A 82 3.65 2.90 8.92
N ASP A 83 4.16 2.64 7.73
CA ASP A 83 4.20 1.30 7.17
C ASP A 83 5.65 0.84 7.07
N TYR A 84 5.92 -0.32 7.61
CA TYR A 84 7.21 -0.99 7.45
C TYR A 84 7.04 -2.12 6.46
N TYR A 85 7.97 -2.26 5.54
CA TYR A 85 7.91 -3.35 4.59
C TYR A 85 9.25 -4.02 4.34
N VAL A 86 9.14 -5.29 4.02
CA VAL A 86 10.21 -6.12 3.47
C VAL A 86 9.64 -6.88 2.29
N GLY A 87 10.40 -6.94 1.20
CA GLY A 87 9.98 -7.65 0.02
C GLY A 87 11.13 -8.29 -0.72
N TYR A 88 10.76 -9.04 -1.75
CA TYR A 88 11.67 -9.64 -2.71
C TYR A 88 11.14 -9.41 -4.11
N GLY A 89 11.95 -8.80 -4.97
CA GLY A 89 11.67 -8.58 -6.38
C GLY A 89 12.60 -9.36 -7.29
N GLY A 90 12.12 -9.72 -8.48
CA GLY A 90 12.94 -10.41 -9.47
C GLY A 90 12.35 -10.42 -10.87
N ASN A 91 13.11 -11.02 -11.80
CA ASN A 91 12.72 -11.18 -13.19
C ASN A 91 12.30 -12.63 -13.45
N ILE A 92 11.09 -12.84 -13.98
CA ILE A 92 10.70 -14.16 -14.54
C ILE A 92 11.41 -14.36 -15.88
N ASN A 93 11.48 -13.30 -16.69
CA ASN A 93 12.21 -13.22 -17.95
C ASN A 93 12.50 -11.75 -18.27
N ASP A 94 13.08 -11.47 -19.45
CA ASP A 94 13.47 -10.13 -19.89
C ASP A 94 12.32 -9.10 -19.98
N GLN A 95 11.06 -9.53 -19.91
CA GLN A 95 9.88 -8.67 -20.06
C GLN A 95 8.94 -8.69 -18.85
N ILE A 96 9.06 -9.69 -17.98
CA ILE A 96 8.14 -9.90 -16.86
C ILE A 96 8.92 -9.87 -15.55
N THR A 97 8.56 -8.95 -14.68
CA THR A 97 9.06 -8.86 -13.31
C THR A 97 7.96 -9.20 -12.32
N TYR A 98 8.37 -9.54 -11.11
CA TYR A 98 7.46 -9.83 -10.00
C TYR A 98 8.07 -9.31 -8.71
N ASP A 99 7.21 -9.11 -7.73
CA ASP A 99 7.60 -8.85 -6.36
C ASP A 99 6.62 -9.49 -5.37
N ALA A 100 7.10 -9.71 -4.16
CA ALA A 100 6.28 -10.10 -3.02
C ALA A 100 6.71 -9.24 -1.83
N THR A 101 5.76 -8.50 -1.26
CA THR A 101 6.02 -7.50 -0.22
C THR A 101 5.14 -7.77 0.99
N LEU A 102 5.75 -7.90 2.17
CA LEU A 102 5.04 -7.98 3.43
C LEU A 102 5.09 -6.61 4.10
N PHE A 103 3.91 -6.00 4.24
CA PHE A 103 3.71 -4.74 4.95
C PHE A 103 3.27 -5.01 6.39
N TYR A 104 3.72 -4.13 7.30
CA TYR A 104 3.17 -3.95 8.63
C TYR A 104 2.71 -2.50 8.76
N PHE A 105 1.39 -2.31 8.72
CA PHE A 105 0.74 -1.01 8.84
C PHE A 105 0.60 -0.65 10.32
N GLN A 106 0.97 0.57 10.67
CA GLN A 106 0.81 1.08 12.03
C GLN A 106 0.13 2.44 12.05
N TYR A 107 -0.66 2.67 13.10
CA TYR A 107 -1.35 3.94 13.31
C TYR A 107 -1.00 4.58 14.67
N PRO A 108 0.23 5.14 14.83
CA PRO A 108 0.66 5.70 16.09
C PRO A 108 -0.25 6.81 16.60
N GLY A 109 -0.70 6.69 17.85
CA GLY A 109 -1.56 7.70 18.49
C GLY A 109 -3.06 7.51 18.25
N TYR A 110 -3.45 6.46 17.52
CA TYR A 110 -4.84 5.99 17.44
C TYR A 110 -5.38 5.69 18.83
N ASN A 111 -6.55 6.24 19.15
CA ASN A 111 -7.16 6.13 20.48
C ASN A 111 -8.13 4.93 20.60
N GLY A 112 -8.46 4.28 19.49
CA GLY A 112 -9.35 3.12 19.46
C GLY A 112 -8.67 1.81 19.87
N VAL A 113 -9.31 0.69 19.51
CA VAL A 113 -8.66 -0.63 19.54
C VAL A 113 -7.49 -0.60 18.57
N ASP A 114 -6.38 -1.25 18.90
CA ASP A 114 -5.24 -1.40 18.00
C ASP A 114 -5.71 -1.88 16.62
N ILE A 115 -5.33 -1.16 15.57
CA ILE A 115 -5.66 -1.46 14.18
C ILE A 115 -4.41 -1.77 13.36
N ASP A 116 -3.26 -2.00 13.99
CA ASP A 116 -2.04 -2.39 13.32
C ASP A 116 -2.20 -3.79 12.68
N TYR A 117 -1.82 -3.98 11.42
CA TYR A 117 -2.04 -5.24 10.70
C TYR A 117 -0.93 -5.57 9.70
N LEU A 118 -0.87 -6.84 9.31
CA LEU A 118 0.01 -7.33 8.25
C LEU A 118 -0.76 -7.50 6.94
N GLU A 119 -0.12 -7.17 5.82
CA GLU A 119 -0.62 -7.46 4.47
C GLU A 119 0.50 -8.03 3.60
N LEU A 120 0.16 -9.06 2.82
CA LEU A 120 1.05 -9.59 1.79
C LEU A 120 0.56 -9.15 0.41
N ASP A 121 1.45 -8.49 -0.31
CA ASP A 121 1.25 -8.03 -1.67
C ASP A 121 2.06 -8.88 -2.64
N LEU A 122 1.44 -9.29 -3.74
CA LEU A 122 2.07 -10.03 -4.83
C LEU A 122 1.86 -9.26 -6.14
N GLY A 123 2.96 -8.77 -6.71
CA GLY A 123 2.94 -8.02 -7.96
C GLY A 123 3.47 -8.79 -9.16
N LEU A 124 2.90 -8.50 -10.33
CA LEU A 124 3.39 -8.93 -11.63
C LEU A 124 3.36 -7.77 -12.62
N HIS A 125 4.47 -7.54 -13.32
CA HIS A 125 4.59 -6.40 -14.23
C HIS A 125 5.01 -6.83 -15.63
N TYR A 126 4.37 -6.26 -16.64
CA TYR A 126 4.68 -6.52 -18.05
C TYR A 126 4.31 -5.32 -18.94
N LYS A 127 5.31 -4.69 -19.56
CA LYS A 127 5.15 -3.63 -20.58
C LYS A 127 4.15 -2.52 -20.18
N GLY A 128 4.30 -2.00 -18.96
CA GLY A 128 3.46 -0.93 -18.41
C GLY A 128 2.16 -1.41 -17.78
N ILE A 129 1.84 -2.71 -17.85
CA ILE A 129 0.77 -3.32 -17.06
C ILE A 129 1.35 -3.77 -15.72
N SER A 130 0.66 -3.46 -14.62
CA SER A 130 0.91 -4.03 -13.30
C SER A 130 -0.34 -4.74 -12.81
N LEU A 131 -0.17 -5.94 -12.25
CA LEU A 131 -1.20 -6.67 -11.52
C LEU A 131 -0.78 -6.77 -10.07
N LEU A 132 -1.69 -6.48 -9.15
CA LEU A 132 -1.47 -6.62 -7.72
C LEU A 132 -2.53 -7.53 -7.12
N TYR A 133 -2.10 -8.49 -6.31
CA TYR A 133 -2.96 -9.19 -5.38
C TYR A 133 -2.46 -8.96 -3.94
N ALA A 134 -3.28 -8.31 -3.13
CA ALA A 134 -3.00 -8.06 -1.72
C ALA A 134 -3.92 -8.90 -0.84
N VAL A 135 -3.40 -9.39 0.28
CA VAL A 135 -4.16 -10.19 1.24
C VAL A 135 -3.72 -9.92 2.68
N SER A 136 -4.70 -9.68 3.54
CA SER A 136 -4.55 -9.74 4.98
C SER A 136 -5.50 -10.79 5.56
N ASN A 137 -5.02 -11.58 6.51
CA ASN A 137 -5.84 -12.53 7.26
C ASN A 137 -6.44 -11.92 8.54
N ASP A 138 -6.08 -10.68 8.84
CA ASP A 138 -6.46 -9.96 10.05
C ASP A 138 -6.47 -8.45 9.73
N TRP A 139 -7.32 -8.07 8.78
CA TRP A 139 -7.36 -6.72 8.24
C TRP A 139 -7.71 -5.73 9.34
N VAL A 140 -6.90 -4.68 9.51
CA VAL A 140 -7.02 -3.69 10.60
C VAL A 140 -7.21 -4.32 11.99
N ASN A 141 -6.60 -5.49 12.23
CA ASN A 141 -6.67 -6.25 13.48
C ASN A 141 -8.12 -6.62 13.89
N SER A 142 -8.99 -6.85 12.90
CA SER A 142 -10.42 -7.13 13.14
C SER A 142 -10.72 -8.60 13.44
N GLY A 143 -9.77 -9.49 13.19
CA GLY A 143 -9.94 -10.94 13.15
C GLY A 143 -10.53 -11.50 11.85
N GLU A 144 -10.77 -10.64 10.85
CA GLU A 144 -11.38 -11.02 9.56
C GLU A 144 -10.40 -10.79 8.41
N SER A 145 -10.55 -11.58 7.35
CA SER A 145 -9.70 -11.46 6.17
C SER A 145 -10.18 -10.37 5.20
N ALA A 146 -9.23 -9.74 4.50
CA ALA A 146 -9.49 -8.84 3.39
C ALA A 146 -8.53 -9.14 2.24
N GLN A 147 -9.00 -8.92 1.02
CA GLN A 147 -8.26 -9.11 -0.21
C GLN A 147 -8.48 -7.92 -1.14
N TYR A 148 -7.49 -7.69 -2.00
CA TYR A 148 -7.58 -6.70 -3.05
C TYR A 148 -6.91 -7.22 -4.32
N LEU A 149 -7.52 -6.95 -5.46
CA LEU A 149 -6.97 -7.24 -6.77
C LEU A 149 -7.02 -5.98 -7.62
N SER A 150 -5.90 -5.55 -8.19
CA SER A 150 -5.88 -4.45 -9.16
C SER A 150 -5.18 -4.80 -10.47
N VAL A 151 -5.56 -4.03 -11.48
CA VAL A 151 -4.81 -3.89 -12.73
C VAL A 151 -4.57 -2.41 -13.01
N ASP A 152 -3.33 -2.10 -13.31
CA ASP A 152 -2.86 -0.77 -13.65
C ASP A 152 -2.23 -0.79 -15.03
N TYR A 153 -2.41 0.27 -15.80
CA TYR A 153 -1.76 0.44 -17.10
C TYR A 153 -1.27 1.87 -17.30
N SER A 154 0.03 2.02 -17.51
CA SER A 154 0.65 3.30 -17.88
C SER A 154 1.05 3.26 -19.37
N TYR A 155 0.43 4.15 -20.16
CA TYR A 155 0.70 4.30 -21.58
C TYR A 155 1.42 5.62 -21.85
N PRO A 156 2.68 5.61 -22.33
CA PRO A 156 3.40 6.82 -22.67
C PRO A 156 2.75 7.48 -23.89
N ILE A 157 2.15 8.66 -23.69
CA ILE A 157 1.57 9.48 -24.76
C ILE A 157 2.68 10.26 -25.47
N THR A 158 3.63 10.76 -24.68
CA THR A 158 4.83 11.48 -25.14
C THR A 158 6.05 10.99 -24.34
N GLU A 159 7.23 11.57 -24.57
CA GLU A 159 8.43 11.26 -23.79
C GLU A 159 8.29 11.64 -22.31
N ASP A 160 7.48 12.67 -22.00
CA ASP A 160 7.38 13.25 -20.64
C ASP A 160 6.00 13.03 -19.98
N ILE A 161 5.03 12.45 -20.69
CA ILE A 161 3.63 12.35 -20.23
C ILE A 161 3.06 10.97 -20.54
N SER A 162 2.44 10.36 -19.53
CA SER A 162 1.71 9.10 -19.61
C SER A 162 0.22 9.27 -19.33
N LEU A 163 -0.59 8.40 -19.94
CA LEU A 163 -1.95 8.09 -19.54
C LEU A 163 -1.91 6.93 -18.55
N ASP A 164 -2.50 7.11 -17.38
CA ASP A 164 -2.55 6.10 -16.33
C ASP A 164 -3.99 5.66 -16.11
N LEU A 165 -4.20 4.35 -16.13
CA LEU A 165 -5.49 3.70 -15.93
C LEU A 165 -5.40 2.71 -14.76
N HIS A 166 -6.44 2.70 -13.93
CA HIS A 166 -6.54 1.81 -12.78
C HIS A 166 -7.93 1.19 -12.69
N ALA A 167 -7.98 -0.09 -12.31
CA ALA A 167 -9.19 -0.75 -11.83
C ALA A 167 -8.85 -1.73 -10.70
N GLY A 168 -9.51 -1.58 -9.56
CA GLY A 168 -9.35 -2.39 -8.37
C GLY A 168 -10.66 -3.07 -7.94
N TYR A 169 -10.52 -4.14 -7.16
CA TYR A 169 -11.62 -4.84 -6.51
C TYR A 169 -11.23 -5.26 -5.10
N THR A 170 -11.94 -4.71 -4.13
CA THR A 170 -11.80 -4.98 -2.72
C THR A 170 -12.88 -5.97 -2.28
N TYR A 171 -12.47 -7.04 -1.61
CA TYR A 171 -13.38 -8.09 -1.14
C TYR A 171 -12.87 -8.85 0.08
N GLY A 172 -13.73 -9.64 0.71
CA GLY A 172 -13.37 -10.53 1.82
C GLY A 172 -14.28 -10.38 3.04
N GLU A 173 -14.07 -11.23 4.05
CA GLU A 173 -14.94 -11.34 5.23
C GLU A 173 -15.11 -10.02 5.99
N TYR A 174 -14.06 -9.19 6.04
CA TYR A 174 -14.12 -7.87 6.66
C TYR A 174 -15.18 -6.95 6.00
N TRP A 175 -15.27 -6.99 4.67
CA TRP A 175 -16.18 -6.16 3.87
C TRP A 175 -17.59 -6.75 3.84
N ASP A 176 -17.73 -8.08 3.88
CA ASP A 176 -19.05 -8.73 3.95
C ASP A 176 -19.75 -8.58 5.33
N GLY A 177 -19.04 -8.17 6.38
CA GLY A 177 -19.51 -8.32 7.77
C GLY A 177 -19.32 -7.16 8.74
N ILE A 178 -18.16 -6.48 8.74
CA ILE A 178 -17.78 -5.55 9.83
C ILE A 178 -17.99 -4.10 9.44
N ARG A 179 -17.67 -3.73 8.21
CA ARG A 179 -18.04 -2.45 7.61
C ARG A 179 -19.29 -2.71 6.79
N ASP A 180 -20.34 -1.90 6.93
CA ASP A 180 -21.54 -2.01 6.09
C ASP A 180 -21.25 -1.82 4.57
N PHE A 181 -19.99 -1.68 4.16
CA PHE A 181 -19.53 -1.62 2.78
C PHE A 181 -19.39 -3.03 2.20
N ASN A 182 -20.30 -3.42 1.31
CA ASN A 182 -20.10 -4.62 0.50
C ASN A 182 -18.79 -4.53 -0.32
N ASP A 183 -18.33 -5.68 -0.82
CA ASP A 183 -17.34 -5.76 -1.89
C ASP A 183 -17.52 -4.65 -2.93
N TYR A 184 -16.45 -3.91 -3.22
CA TYR A 184 -16.53 -2.72 -4.06
C TYR A 184 -15.33 -2.60 -5.00
N LYS A 185 -15.49 -1.75 -6.01
CA LYS A 185 -14.45 -1.47 -7.00
C LYS A 185 -14.05 -0.02 -6.94
N ASP A 186 -12.80 0.23 -7.22
CA ASP A 186 -12.25 1.57 -7.40
C ASP A 186 -11.61 1.68 -8.80
N TYR A 187 -11.67 2.89 -9.35
CA TYR A 187 -11.23 3.18 -10.71
C TYR A 187 -10.49 4.49 -10.73
N SER A 188 -9.49 4.60 -11.59
CA SER A 188 -8.95 5.90 -11.93
C SER A 188 -8.53 6.03 -13.39
N ILE A 189 -8.60 7.27 -13.87
CA ILE A 189 -8.01 7.70 -15.13
C ILE A 189 -7.27 9.01 -14.88
N GLY A 190 -5.99 9.05 -15.26
CA GLY A 190 -5.13 10.18 -14.97
C GLY A 190 -4.04 10.39 -15.99
N LEU A 191 -3.33 11.50 -15.80
CA LEU A 191 -2.09 11.80 -16.49
C LEU A 191 -0.98 11.95 -15.45
N SER A 192 0.19 11.42 -15.76
CA SER A 192 1.41 11.66 -15.01
C SER A 192 2.53 12.13 -15.92
N GLY A 193 3.53 12.78 -15.34
CA GLY A 193 4.72 13.21 -16.06
C GLY A 193 5.74 13.86 -15.16
N GLN A 194 6.90 14.19 -15.71
CA GLN A 194 7.99 14.81 -14.96
C GLN A 194 8.30 16.20 -15.52
N VAL A 195 8.42 17.18 -14.62
CA VAL A 195 8.75 18.57 -14.95
C VAL A 195 9.81 19.08 -13.99
N TYR A 196 11.00 19.41 -14.49
CA TYR A 196 12.14 19.90 -13.69
C TYR A 196 12.55 19.00 -12.52
N GLY A 197 12.45 17.67 -12.70
CA GLY A 197 12.76 16.69 -11.65
C GLY A 197 11.73 16.62 -10.53
N LEU A 198 10.50 17.07 -10.82
CA LEU A 198 9.31 16.86 -10.00
C LEU A 198 8.36 15.97 -10.79
N ASP A 199 7.88 14.91 -10.16
CA ASP A 199 6.85 14.06 -10.72
C ASP A 199 5.49 14.68 -10.38
N LEU A 200 4.63 14.80 -11.37
CA LEU A 200 3.31 15.41 -11.27
C LEU A 200 2.27 14.41 -11.76
N SER A 201 1.16 14.31 -11.04
CA SER A 201 0.01 13.56 -11.52
C SER A 201 -1.32 14.26 -11.23
N ALA A 202 -2.29 14.00 -12.10
CA ALA A 202 -3.67 14.38 -11.94
C ALA A 202 -4.56 13.21 -12.35
N ALA A 203 -5.41 12.72 -11.44
CA ALA A 203 -6.27 11.58 -11.69
C ALA A 203 -7.71 11.88 -11.26
N TYR A 204 -8.68 11.42 -12.04
CA TYR A 204 -10.06 11.28 -11.61
C TYR A 204 -10.21 9.88 -10.99
N ILE A 205 -10.66 9.83 -9.73
CA ILE A 205 -10.88 8.59 -8.97
C ILE A 205 -12.38 8.44 -8.73
N ALA A 206 -12.88 7.22 -8.86
CA ALA A 206 -14.27 6.87 -8.60
C ALA A 206 -14.38 5.50 -7.90
N THR A 207 -15.47 5.29 -7.16
CA THR A 207 -15.78 3.99 -6.54
C THR A 207 -17.15 3.48 -6.99
N SER A 208 -17.36 2.16 -6.93
CA SER A 208 -18.63 1.52 -7.32
C SER A 208 -19.56 1.20 -6.13
N MET A 209 -19.41 1.92 -5.02
CA MET A 209 -20.12 1.62 -3.77
C MET A 209 -21.62 1.87 -3.94
N GLU A 210 -22.46 1.09 -3.25
CA GLU A 210 -23.91 1.29 -3.31
C GLU A 210 -24.29 2.61 -2.61
N SER A 211 -25.40 3.23 -3.00
CA SER A 211 -25.79 4.55 -2.46
C SER A 211 -25.99 4.60 -0.94
N GLY A 212 -26.14 3.44 -0.27
CA GLY A 212 -26.21 3.36 1.20
C GLY A 212 -24.84 3.41 1.88
N ASP A 213 -23.79 3.17 1.12
CA ASP A 213 -22.40 3.00 1.53
C ASP A 213 -21.55 4.21 1.11
N GLU A 214 -22.13 5.16 0.36
CA GLU A 214 -21.49 6.41 -0.02
C GLU A 214 -21.26 7.32 1.20
N VAL A 215 -20.02 7.71 1.40
CA VAL A 215 -19.55 8.68 2.39
C VAL A 215 -18.91 9.83 1.63
N ASP A 216 -19.60 10.97 1.58
CA ASP A 216 -19.17 12.16 0.83
C ASP A 216 -18.37 13.16 1.67
N THR A 217 -18.28 12.93 2.98
CA THR A 217 -17.63 13.84 3.93
C THR A 217 -16.97 13.08 5.08
N GLY A 218 -15.82 13.58 5.54
CA GLY A 218 -15.14 13.03 6.71
C GLY A 218 -14.37 11.74 6.44
N ALA A 219 -14.11 10.99 7.51
CA ALA A 219 -13.30 9.79 7.48
C ALA A 219 -13.78 8.77 6.43
N PHE A 220 -12.84 8.22 5.66
CA PHE A 220 -13.11 7.18 4.67
C PHE A 220 -14.07 7.62 3.56
N ARG A 221 -14.13 8.93 3.30
CA ARG A 221 -14.82 9.53 2.16
C ARG A 221 -14.46 8.77 0.87
N ASN A 222 -15.46 8.38 0.11
CA ASN A 222 -15.36 7.45 -1.03
C ASN A 222 -16.00 7.99 -2.31
N ASP A 223 -16.41 9.24 -2.29
CA ASP A 223 -16.93 9.95 -3.46
C ASP A 223 -15.87 10.15 -4.54
N ASP A 224 -16.37 10.42 -5.74
CA ASP A 224 -15.56 10.75 -6.89
C ASP A 224 -14.75 12.03 -6.65
N THR A 225 -13.47 12.02 -7.03
CA THR A 225 -12.58 13.16 -6.77
C THR A 225 -11.54 13.34 -7.87
N VAL A 226 -10.98 14.55 -7.94
CA VAL A 226 -9.74 14.81 -8.68
C VAL A 226 -8.60 14.85 -7.67
N GLN A 227 -7.71 13.86 -7.77
CA GLN A 227 -6.49 13.80 -7.00
C GLN A 227 -5.35 14.47 -7.78
N LEU A 228 -4.59 15.32 -7.11
CA LEU A 228 -3.41 16.01 -7.62
C LEU A 228 -2.24 15.68 -6.71
N THR A 229 -1.17 15.14 -7.29
CA THR A 229 0.04 14.78 -6.55
C THR A 229 1.26 15.42 -7.17
N ILE A 230 2.17 15.87 -6.31
CA ILE A 230 3.52 16.29 -6.66
C ILE A 230 4.52 15.51 -5.80
N SER A 231 5.53 14.93 -6.43
CA SER A 231 6.52 14.08 -5.78
C SER A 231 7.92 14.40 -6.23
N ARG A 232 8.89 13.99 -5.41
CA ARG A 232 10.30 14.00 -5.76
C ARG A 232 11.01 12.85 -5.08
N SER A 233 11.77 12.09 -5.86
CA SER A 233 12.70 11.08 -5.36
C SER A 233 14.15 11.58 -5.32
N PHE A 234 14.93 11.07 -4.38
CA PHE A 234 16.34 11.39 -4.13
C PHE A 234 17.19 10.14 -4.08
#